data_AF-A0A2C1KNX9-F1
#
_entry.id   AF-A0A2C1KNX9-F1
#
_cell.length_a   1.000
_cell.length_b   1.000
_cell.length_c   1.000
_cell.angle_alpha   90.00
_cell.angle_beta   90.00
_cell.angle_gamma   90.00
#
_symmetry.space_group_name_H-M   'P 1'
#
loop_
_entity.id
_entity.type
_entity.pdbx_description
1 polymer ?
#
loop_
_entity_poly.entity_id
_entity_poly.type
_entity_poly.pdbx_seq_one_letter_code
_entity_poly.pdbx_strand_id
1 'polypeptide(L)'
;MLKSSNFFLLISFFLLLVNGSALGFILFHARLGEGFGISLFCCTSLLGALLASIAFETKSTYYSRLFFYSHLVITILPLYYVGISKMLS
;
A
#
# COMPACT_ATOMS: atom_id res chain seq x y z
N MET A 1 -12.20 -23.46 6.25
CA MET A 1 -12.46 -22.06 6.64
C MET A 1 -11.20 -21.24 6.38
N LEU A 2 -11.26 -20.25 5.48
CA LEU A 2 -10.21 -19.26 5.34
C LEU A 2 -10.10 -18.50 6.67
N LYS A 3 -8.94 -18.58 7.33
CA LYS A 3 -8.67 -17.77 8.53
C LYS A 3 -8.74 -16.30 8.14
N SER A 4 -9.37 -15.47 8.97
CA SER A 4 -9.50 -14.02 8.74
C SER A 4 -8.15 -13.34 8.35
N SER A 5 -7.04 -13.84 8.90
CA SER A 5 -5.68 -13.44 8.52
C SER A 5 -5.38 -13.60 7.03
N ASN A 6 -5.79 -14.70 6.41
CA ASN A 6 -5.54 -14.98 4.99
C ASN A 6 -6.33 -14.04 4.08
N PHE A 7 -7.53 -13.62 4.52
CA PHE A 7 -8.35 -12.65 3.79
C PHE A 7 -7.70 -11.26 3.81
N PHE A 8 -7.18 -10.82 4.96
CA PHE A 8 -6.43 -9.56 5.06
C PHE A 8 -5.15 -9.55 4.22
N LEU A 9 -4.41 -10.66 4.24
CA LEU A 9 -3.22 -10.83 3.40
C LEU A 9 -3.56 -10.78 1.91
N LEU A 10 -4.66 -11.41 1.50
CA LEU A 10 -5.10 -11.41 0.10
C LEU A 10 -5.51 -10.02 -0.38
N ILE A 11 -6.27 -9.25 0.41
CA ILE A 11 -6.60 -7.86 0.06
C ILE A 11 -5.33 -7.00 -0.03
N SER A 12 -4.44 -7.16 0.94
CA SER A 12 -3.20 -6.39 0.95
C SER A 12 -2.28 -6.71 -0.24
N PHE A 13 -2.29 -7.95 -0.71
CA PHE A 13 -1.61 -8.33 -1.94
C PHE A 13 -2.17 -7.58 -3.17
N PHE A 14 -3.50 -7.43 -3.27
CA PHE A 14 -4.10 -6.60 -4.32
C PHE A 14 -3.74 -5.13 -4.19
N LEU A 15 -3.73 -4.57 -2.97
CA LEU A 15 -3.33 -3.18 -2.73
C LEU A 15 -1.85 -2.95 -3.08
N LEU A 16 -0.98 -3.91 -2.78
CA LEU A 16 0.42 -3.91 -3.19
C LEU A 16 0.56 -3.93 -4.72
N LEU A 17 -0.22 -4.76 -5.42
CA LEU A 17 -0.20 -4.78 -6.89
C LEU A 17 -0.67 -3.44 -7.47
N VAL A 18 -1.66 -2.78 -6.88
CA VAL A 18 -2.12 -1.47 -7.39
C VAL A 18 -1.07 -0.40 -7.13
N ASN A 19 -0.53 -0.28 -5.92
CA ASN A 19 0.41 0.80 -5.56
C ASN A 19 1.84 0.56 -6.04
N GLY A 20 2.29 -0.69 -6.02
CA GLY A 20 3.64 -1.13 -6.37
C GLY A 20 3.77 -1.66 -7.80
N SER A 21 2.72 -1.62 -8.62
CA SER A 21 2.87 -1.88 -10.06
C SER A 21 3.40 -0.66 -10.81
N ALA A 22 4.00 -0.91 -11.97
CA ALA A 22 4.38 0.12 -12.92
C ALA A 22 3.18 1.02 -13.31
N LEU A 23 1.97 0.46 -13.40
CA LEU A 23 0.75 1.22 -13.71
C LEU A 23 0.38 2.21 -12.59
N GLY A 24 0.38 1.76 -11.33
CA GLY A 24 0.16 2.63 -10.18
C GLY A 24 1.21 3.73 -10.08
N PHE A 25 2.48 3.36 -10.25
CA PHE A 25 3.59 4.31 -10.28
C PHE A 25 3.40 5.39 -11.35
N ILE A 26 3.14 5.00 -12.61
CA ILE A 26 2.90 5.95 -13.71
C ILE A 26 1.73 6.87 -13.40
N LEU A 27 0.63 6.33 -12.85
CA LEU A 27 -0.56 7.11 -12.54
C LEU A 27 -0.31 8.15 -11.44
N PHE A 28 0.39 7.78 -10.36
CA PHE A 28 0.70 8.70 -9.28
C PHE A 28 1.82 9.68 -9.65
N HIS A 29 2.82 9.24 -10.40
CA HIS A 29 3.86 10.10 -10.94
C HIS A 29 3.26 11.18 -11.86
N ALA A 30 2.35 10.79 -12.76
CA ALA A 30 1.72 11.73 -13.70
C ALA A 30 0.71 12.68 -13.03
N ARG A 31 0.03 12.26 -11.95
CA ARG A 31 -1.04 13.06 -11.31
C ARG A 31 -0.60 13.89 -10.11
N LEU A 32 0.36 13.40 -9.35
CA LEU A 32 0.79 14.00 -8.07
C LEU A 32 2.25 14.45 -8.10
N GLY A 33 2.95 14.23 -9.21
CA GLY A 33 4.33 14.63 -9.43
C GLY A 33 5.35 13.53 -9.14
N GLU A 34 6.53 13.71 -9.70
CA GLU A 34 7.62 12.73 -9.68
C GLU A 34 8.02 12.31 -8.27
N GLY A 35 8.25 13.27 -7.37
CA GLY A 35 8.68 12.99 -5.99
C GLY A 35 7.64 12.18 -5.21
N PHE A 36 6.36 12.43 -5.45
CA PHE A 36 5.27 11.69 -4.80
C PHE A 36 5.16 10.26 -5.37
N GLY A 37 5.21 10.11 -6.69
CA GLY A 37 5.18 8.80 -7.35
C GLY A 37 6.33 7.88 -6.90
N ILE A 38 7.57 8.40 -6.87
CA ILE A 38 8.76 7.65 -6.43
C ILE A 38 8.64 7.28 -4.94
N SER A 39 8.29 8.25 -4.09
CA SER A 39 8.16 8.00 -2.65
C SER A 39 7.08 6.95 -2.35
N LEU A 40 5.92 7.03 -3.02
CA LEU A 40 4.84 6.07 -2.82
C LEU A 40 5.26 4.67 -3.26
N PHE A 41 5.88 4.53 -4.43
CA PHE A 41 6.36 3.24 -4.93
C PHE A 41 7.41 2.63 -4.00
N CYS A 42 8.47 3.37 -3.66
CA CYS A 42 9.52 2.90 -2.76
C CYS A 42 8.99 2.52 -1.38
N CYS A 43 8.12 3.34 -0.77
CA CYS A 43 7.52 3.03 0.53
C CYS A 43 6.65 1.77 0.46
N THR A 44 5.86 1.59 -0.60
CA THR A 44 5.01 0.40 -0.77
C THR A 44 5.88 -0.86 -0.91
N SER A 45 6.93 -0.80 -1.73
CA SER A 45 7.86 -1.92 -1.91
C SER A 45 8.64 -2.25 -0.63
N LEU A 46 9.11 -1.25 0.12
CA LEU A 46 9.82 -1.44 1.38
C LEU A 46 8.92 -2.01 2.47
N LEU A 47 7.67 -1.54 2.58
CA LEU A 47 6.69 -2.11 3.51
C LEU A 47 6.32 -3.54 3.13
N GLY A 48 6.16 -3.83 1.83
CA GLY A 48 5.98 -5.19 1.33
C GLY A 48 7.15 -6.11 1.71
N ALA A 49 8.40 -5.67 1.51
CA ALA A 49 9.61 -6.44 1.81
C ALA A 49 9.81 -6.64 3.33
N LEU A 50 9.67 -5.58 4.13
CA LEU A 50 9.76 -5.64 5.58
C LEU A 50 8.73 -6.60 6.15
N LEU A 51 7.49 -6.53 5.68
CA LEU A 51 6.42 -7.38 6.22
C LEU A 51 6.46 -8.81 5.68
N ALA A 52 6.99 -9.05 4.47
CA ALA A 52 7.31 -10.40 3.99
C ALA A 52 8.40 -11.06 4.84
N SER A 53 9.39 -10.29 5.31
CA SER A 53 10.41 -10.79 6.24
C SER A 53 9.83 -11.17 7.60
N ILE A 54 8.75 -10.49 8.02
CA ILE A 54 8.04 -10.72 9.28
C ILE A 54 6.96 -11.81 9.17
N ALA A 55 6.49 -12.14 7.95
CA ALA A 55 5.47 -13.18 7.73
C ALA A 55 5.92 -14.59 8.18
N PHE A 56 7.22 -14.80 8.41
CA PHE A 56 7.78 -16.02 9.00
C PHE A 56 7.75 -16.06 10.54
N GLU A 57 7.32 -14.98 11.22
CA GLU A 57 7.18 -14.95 12.69
C GLU A 57 5.85 -15.52 13.22
N THR A 58 5.89 -16.00 14.46
CA THR A 58 4.88 -16.81 15.16
C THR A 58 3.52 -16.14 15.41
N LYS A 59 3.34 -14.84 15.16
CA LYS A 59 2.08 -14.08 15.38
C LYS A 59 1.40 -13.64 14.08
N SER A 60 0.92 -14.60 13.28
CA SER A 60 0.34 -14.28 11.97
C SER A 60 -0.86 -13.33 12.02
N THR A 61 -1.69 -13.36 13.06
CA THR A 61 -2.91 -12.53 13.16
C THR A 61 -2.63 -11.04 13.34
N TYR A 62 -1.61 -10.69 14.14
CA TYR A 62 -1.24 -9.28 14.36
C TYR A 62 -0.63 -8.69 13.10
N TYR A 63 0.34 -9.39 12.51
CA TYR A 63 1.02 -8.91 11.30
C TYR A 63 0.11 -8.89 10.07
N SER A 64 -0.86 -9.81 9.95
CA SER A 64 -1.86 -9.73 8.86
C SER A 64 -2.71 -8.46 8.96
N ARG A 65 -3.07 -8.04 10.17
CA ARG A 65 -3.82 -6.79 10.38
C ARG A 65 -2.96 -5.57 10.11
N LEU A 66 -1.72 -5.57 10.59
CA LEU A 66 -0.75 -4.51 10.31
C LEU A 66 -0.54 -4.34 8.80
N PHE A 67 -0.36 -5.46 8.08
CA PHE A 67 -0.20 -5.49 6.62
C PHE A 67 -1.40 -4.87 5.89
N PHE A 68 -2.61 -5.21 6.31
CA PHE A 68 -3.83 -4.62 5.76
C PHE A 68 -3.92 -3.12 6.03
N TYR A 69 -3.72 -2.67 7.26
CA TYR A 69 -3.82 -1.25 7.58
C TYR A 69 -2.73 -0.41 6.92
N SER A 70 -1.49 -0.90 6.86
CA SER A 70 -0.40 -0.19 6.18
C SER A 70 -0.68 -0.03 4.69
N HIS A 71 -1.11 -1.10 4.00
CA HIS A 71 -1.47 -0.99 2.58
C HIS A 71 -2.68 -0.10 2.35
N LEU A 72 -3.68 -0.18 3.21
CA LEU A 72 -4.88 0.67 3.12
C LEU A 72 -4.53 2.16 3.23
N VAL A 73 -3.67 2.53 4.19
CA VAL A 73 -3.20 3.92 4.35
C VAL A 73 -2.48 4.39 3.09
N ILE A 74 -1.55 3.58 2.57
CA ILE A 74 -0.81 3.92 1.34
C ILE A 74 -1.76 4.08 0.15
N THR A 75 -2.75 3.21 -0.01
CA THR A 75 -3.71 3.30 -1.13
C THR A 75 -4.60 4.53 -1.04
N ILE A 76 -4.97 4.96 0.17
CA ILE A 76 -5.84 6.12 0.38
C ILE A 76 -5.06 7.44 0.31
N LEU A 77 -3.76 7.43 0.61
CA LEU A 77 -2.91 8.63 0.65
C LEU A 77 -2.99 9.47 -0.65
N PRO A 78 -2.89 8.90 -1.86
CA PRO A 78 -3.03 9.65 -3.10
C PRO A 78 -4.39 10.34 -3.23
N LEU A 79 -5.48 9.67 -2.83
CA LEU A 79 -6.84 10.24 -2.89
C LEU A 79 -6.99 11.44 -1.96
N TYR A 80 -6.39 11.38 -0.78
CA TYR A 80 -6.35 12.49 0.17
C TYR A 80 -5.63 13.71 -0.41
N TYR A 81 -4.44 13.50 -1.00
CA TYR A 81 -3.68 14.59 -1.63
C TYR A 81 -4.35 15.15 -2.89
N VAL A 82 -4.99 14.32 -3.72
CA VAL A 82 -5.83 14.79 -4.84
C VAL A 82 -6.99 15.65 -4.34
N GLY A 83 -7.64 15.25 -3.25
CA GLY A 83 -8.73 16.02 -2.63
C GLY A 83 -8.27 17.40 -2.18
N ILE A 84 -7.16 17.48 -1.44
CA ILE A 84 -6.56 18.75 -1.00
C ILE A 84 -6.16 19.62 -2.20
N SER A 85 -5.50 19.02 -3.21
CA SER A 85 -5.09 19.75 -4.41
C SER A 85 -6.27 20.38 -5.15
N LYS A 86 -7.42 19.71 -5.21
CA LYS A 86 -8.64 20.24 -5.84
C LYS A 86 -9.35 21.31 -4.99
N MET A 87 -9.21 21.27 -3.66
CA MET A 87 -9.79 22.31 -2.79
C MET A 87 -8.99 23.60 -2.81
N LEU A 88 -7.69 23.53 -3.14
CA LEU A 88 -6.77 24.67 -3.18
C LEU A 88 -6.65 25.32 -4.56
N SER A 89 -7.21 24.71 -5.62
CA SER A 89 -7.23 25.25 -6.99
C SER A 89 -8.53 26.00 -7.28
#